data_AF-A0AAC9D2V4-F1
#
_entry.id   AF-A0AAC9D2V4-F1
#
_cell.length_a   1.000
_cell.length_b   1.000
_cell.length_c   1.000
_cell.angle_alpha   90.00
_cell.angle_beta   90.00
_cell.angle_gamma   90.00
#
_symmetry.space_group_name_H-M   'P 1'
#
loop_
_entity.id
_entity.type
_entity.pdbx_description
1 polymer ?
#
loop_
_entity_poly.entity_id
_entity_poly.type
_entity_poly.pdbx_seq_one_letter_code
_entity_poly.pdbx_strand_id
1 'polypeptide(L)'
;MIFESWLQQLFPFNLFCLFVFFLIENSALVVLSVLIGKMLEPENTFLKNKDRKWVLSTLLCNTFITLIGFELYRYGIMKVDFSASIKLIIFDTLLLILLMDLFMFIFHFLVHHLKWLYPIHKLHHTHVETNVYSLYVLHPIETLGFGFIWLFLITILKFNYLSIIIYLVLNLSYGIFGHLKKDIFPSFWYSNSFTKWISTTKFHNDHHKNESQNYGFYFTIWDKIFKTMI
;
A
#
# COMPACT_ATOMS: atom_id res chain seq x y z
N MET A 1 14.92 19.07 10.46
CA MET A 1 14.55 20.45 10.87
C MET A 1 13.45 21.07 10.00
N ILE A 2 13.59 21.26 8.68
CA ILE A 2 12.51 21.87 7.87
C ILE A 2 11.24 20.99 7.83
N PHE A 3 11.36 19.69 7.51
CA PHE A 3 10.20 18.79 7.47
C PHE A 3 9.52 18.59 8.82
N GLU A 4 10.31 18.47 9.88
CA GLU A 4 9.81 18.42 11.26
C GLU A 4 8.99 19.67 11.59
N SER A 5 9.47 20.86 11.17
CA SER A 5 8.75 22.12 11.35
C SER A 5 7.42 22.17 10.58
N TRP A 6 7.31 21.51 9.43
CA TRP A 6 6.06 21.44 8.66
C TRP A 6 5.00 20.59 9.36
N LEU A 7 5.38 19.44 9.93
CA LEU A 7 4.44 18.65 10.73
C LEU A 7 3.97 19.42 11.98
N GLN A 8 4.88 20.17 12.61
CA GLN A 8 4.54 21.00 13.77
C GLN A 8 3.58 22.15 13.42
N GLN A 9 3.60 22.67 12.18
CA GLN A 9 2.61 23.67 11.73
C GLN A 9 1.17 23.14 11.74
N LEU A 10 0.98 21.82 11.72
CA LEU A 10 -0.34 21.21 11.81
C LEU A 10 -0.88 21.13 13.25
N PHE A 11 -0.05 21.31 14.27
CA PHE A 11 -0.41 21.11 15.68
C PHE A 11 -1.54 22.04 16.18
N PRO A 12 -1.62 23.32 15.75
CA PRO A 12 -2.69 24.23 16.19
C PRO A 12 -4.09 23.88 15.65
N PHE A 13 -4.19 23.03 14.62
CA PHE A 13 -5.48 22.73 14.00
C PHE A 13 -6.27 21.68 14.81
N ASN A 14 -7.60 21.84 14.82
CA ASN A 14 -8.49 20.86 15.42
C ASN A 14 -8.68 19.63 14.53
N LEU A 15 -9.30 18.59 15.08
CA LEU A 15 -9.49 17.30 14.40
C LEU A 15 -10.25 17.42 13.07
N PHE A 16 -11.25 18.31 12.98
CA PHE A 16 -12.02 18.52 11.76
C PHE A 16 -11.15 19.15 10.65
N CYS A 17 -10.39 20.19 10.97
CA CYS A 17 -9.46 20.82 10.04
C CYS A 17 -8.39 19.82 9.56
N LEU A 18 -7.82 19.03 10.48
CA LEU A 18 -6.84 17.99 10.14
C LEU A 18 -7.46 16.91 9.25
N PHE A 19 -8.68 16.46 9.54
CA PHE A 19 -9.40 15.49 8.72
C PHE A 19 -9.61 16.01 7.29
N VAL A 20 -10.07 17.26 7.13
CA VAL A 20 -10.25 17.87 5.80
C VAL A 20 -8.92 17.99 5.06
N PHE A 21 -7.86 18.40 5.76
CA PHE A 21 -6.51 18.49 5.17
C PHE A 21 -6.03 17.12 4.66
N PHE A 22 -6.08 16.08 5.49
CA PHE A 22 -5.66 14.73 5.09
C PHE A 22 -6.60 14.09 4.06
N LEU A 23 -7.88 14.50 4.02
CA LEU A 23 -8.80 14.09 2.96
C LEU A 23 -8.36 14.65 1.61
N ILE A 24 -7.96 15.92 1.56
CA ILE A 24 -7.44 16.56 0.34
C ILE A 24 -6.14 15.87 -0.10
N GLU A 25 -5.22 15.62 0.83
CA GLU A 25 -3.96 14.92 0.54
C GLU A 25 -4.21 13.52 -0.05
N ASN A 26 -5.01 12.69 0.62
CA ASN A 26 -5.32 11.34 0.14
C ASN A 26 -6.11 11.37 -1.18
N SER A 27 -6.99 12.36 -1.38
CA SER A 27 -7.69 12.55 -2.66
C SER A 27 -6.71 12.85 -3.79
N ALA A 28 -5.71 13.70 -3.53
CA ALA A 28 -4.67 14.01 -4.50
C ALA A 28 -3.84 12.76 -4.86
N LEU A 29 -3.53 11.88 -3.91
CA LEU A 29 -2.84 10.61 -4.17
C LEU A 29 -3.70 9.66 -5.03
N VAL A 30 -5.01 9.55 -4.76
CA VAL A 30 -5.92 8.77 -5.61
C VAL A 30 -5.96 9.35 -7.03
N VAL A 31 -6.10 10.67 -7.17
CA VAL A 31 -6.10 11.32 -8.50
C VAL A 31 -4.78 11.08 -9.22
N LEU A 32 -3.64 11.26 -8.55
CA LEU A 32 -2.31 11.00 -9.12
C LEU A 32 -2.19 9.56 -9.60
N SER A 33 -2.61 8.59 -8.79
CA SER A 33 -2.57 7.18 -9.19
C SER A 33 -3.41 6.90 -10.43
N VAL A 34 -4.61 7.48 -10.53
CA VAL A 34 -5.50 7.34 -11.69
C VAL A 34 -4.89 8.00 -12.92
N LEU A 35 -4.23 9.16 -12.77
CA LEU A 35 -3.52 9.81 -13.87
C LEU A 35 -2.38 8.92 -14.39
N ILE A 36 -1.59 8.34 -13.50
CA ILE A 36 -0.52 7.38 -13.86
C ILE A 36 -1.14 6.16 -14.57
N GLY A 37 -2.20 5.57 -14.01
CA GLY A 37 -2.94 4.47 -14.64
C GLY A 37 -3.44 4.82 -16.03
N LYS A 38 -3.98 6.03 -16.23
CA LYS A 38 -4.46 6.51 -17.53
C LYS A 38 -3.32 6.74 -18.52
N MET A 39 -2.14 7.14 -18.07
CA MET A 39 -0.95 7.27 -18.92
C MET A 39 -0.41 5.90 -19.38
N LEU A 40 -0.47 4.90 -18.50
CA LEU A 40 0.05 3.54 -18.79
C LEU A 40 -0.96 2.68 -19.55
N GLU A 41 -2.24 2.78 -19.22
CA GLU A 41 -3.36 1.99 -19.76
C GLU A 41 -4.63 2.84 -19.93
N PRO A 42 -4.69 3.74 -20.93
CA PRO A 42 -5.80 4.67 -21.10
C PRO A 42 -7.15 3.98 -21.29
N GLU A 43 -7.17 2.88 -22.05
CA GLU A 43 -8.41 2.14 -22.37
C GLU A 43 -8.92 1.29 -21.20
N ASN A 44 -8.04 0.88 -20.29
CA ASN A 44 -8.38 0.02 -19.14
C ASN A 44 -8.67 0.83 -17.86
N THR A 45 -8.40 2.13 -17.86
CA THR A 45 -8.61 3.03 -16.72
C THR A 45 -10.05 3.54 -16.67
N PHE A 46 -10.96 2.74 -16.12
CA PHE A 46 -12.37 3.11 -15.94
C PHE A 46 -12.92 2.71 -14.57
N LEU A 47 -13.80 3.55 -14.02
CA LEU A 47 -14.47 3.33 -12.73
C LEU A 47 -15.93 2.90 -12.96
N LYS A 48 -16.30 1.70 -12.52
CA LYS A 48 -17.70 1.24 -12.58
C LYS A 48 -18.52 1.98 -11.53
N ASN A 49 -19.78 2.27 -11.84
CA ASN A 49 -20.68 2.99 -10.93
C ASN A 49 -20.82 2.31 -9.56
N LYS A 50 -20.88 0.96 -9.54
CA LYS A 50 -20.99 0.17 -8.32
C LYS A 50 -19.76 0.27 -7.41
N ASP A 51 -18.59 0.63 -7.97
CA ASP A 51 -17.31 0.66 -7.27
C ASP A 51 -17.04 2.02 -6.62
N ARG A 52 -17.73 3.09 -7.05
CA ARG A 52 -17.56 4.47 -6.53
C ARG A 52 -17.63 4.54 -5.00
N LYS A 53 -18.58 3.81 -4.40
CA LYS A 53 -18.74 3.77 -2.94
C LYS A 53 -17.55 3.13 -2.23
N TRP A 54 -16.92 2.13 -2.84
CA TRP A 54 -15.78 1.42 -2.27
C TRP A 54 -14.51 2.26 -2.39
N VAL A 55 -14.31 2.94 -3.53
CA VAL A 55 -13.23 3.92 -3.69
C VAL A 55 -13.36 5.05 -2.66
N LEU A 56 -14.56 5.59 -2.47
CA LEU A 56 -14.82 6.60 -1.43
C LEU A 56 -14.57 6.04 -0.03
N SER A 57 -15.01 4.80 0.25
CA SER A 57 -14.77 4.15 1.54
C SER A 57 -13.28 3.97 1.82
N THR A 58 -12.50 3.52 0.84
CA THR A 58 -11.04 3.37 0.94
C THR A 58 -10.37 4.71 1.19
N LEU A 59 -10.78 5.76 0.47
CA LEU A 59 -10.31 7.12 0.68
C LEU A 59 -10.55 7.58 2.13
N LEU A 60 -11.78 7.42 2.65
CA LEU A 60 -12.11 7.80 4.03
C LEU A 60 -11.33 6.99 5.07
N CYS A 61 -11.15 5.67 4.84
CA CYS A 61 -10.35 4.83 5.73
C CYS A 61 -8.88 5.25 5.74
N ASN A 62 -8.30 5.55 4.57
CA ASN A 62 -6.92 6.02 4.48
C ASN A 62 -6.75 7.39 5.16
N THR A 63 -7.68 8.33 4.96
CA THR A 63 -7.69 9.61 5.68
C THR A 63 -7.75 9.40 7.20
N PHE A 64 -8.58 8.48 7.68
CA PHE A 64 -8.67 8.14 9.09
C PHE A 64 -7.35 7.56 9.63
N ILE A 65 -6.70 6.66 8.88
CA ILE A 65 -5.40 6.09 9.23
C ILE A 65 -4.31 7.17 9.26
N THR A 66 -4.26 8.08 8.28
CA THR A 66 -3.34 9.23 8.28
C THR A 66 -3.56 10.11 9.50
N LEU A 67 -4.82 10.40 9.84
CA LEU A 67 -5.18 11.21 11.01
C LEU A 67 -4.71 10.54 12.30
N ILE A 68 -4.95 9.23 12.49
CA ILE A 68 -4.44 8.50 13.66
C ILE A 68 -2.91 8.55 13.70
N GLY A 69 -2.23 8.33 12.58
CA GLY A 69 -0.77 8.40 12.51
C GLY A 69 -0.23 9.75 12.96
N PHE A 70 -0.85 10.84 12.50
CA PHE A 70 -0.50 12.19 12.93
C PHE A 70 -0.76 12.42 14.42
N GLU A 71 -1.90 11.95 14.95
CA GLU A 71 -2.22 12.04 16.38
C GLU A 71 -1.21 11.26 17.24
N LEU A 72 -0.85 10.05 16.84
CA LEU A 72 0.18 9.26 17.51
C LEU A 72 1.52 9.98 17.54
N TYR A 73 1.89 10.66 16.45
CA TYR A 73 3.09 11.50 16.40
C TYR A 73 2.96 12.73 17.32
N ARG A 74 1.83 13.43 17.27
CA ARG A 74 1.56 14.64 18.07
C ARG A 74 1.62 14.37 19.58
N TYR A 75 1.12 13.23 20.03
CA TYR A 75 1.20 12.80 21.43
C TYR A 75 2.54 12.17 21.82
N GLY A 76 3.51 12.07 20.90
CA GLY A 76 4.83 11.50 21.14
C GLY A 76 4.85 9.98 21.32
N ILE A 77 3.75 9.29 20.96
CA ILE A 77 3.63 7.83 20.97
C ILE A 77 4.42 7.26 19.79
N MET A 78 4.20 7.80 18.59
CA MET A 78 5.00 7.50 17.40
C MET A 78 6.21 8.44 17.35
N LYS A 79 7.41 7.87 17.26
CA LYS A 79 8.66 8.62 17.16
C LYS A 79 9.21 8.54 15.74
N VAL A 80 9.49 9.69 15.15
CA VAL A 80 10.08 9.80 13.81
C VAL A 80 11.50 10.35 13.92
N ASP A 81 12.44 9.77 13.19
CA ASP A 81 13.80 10.26 13.10
C ASP A 81 13.92 11.31 11.97
N PHE A 82 14.44 12.50 12.29
CA PHE A 82 14.66 13.60 11.35
C PHE A 82 16.14 13.84 11.02
N SER A 83 17.04 12.93 11.40
CA SER A 83 18.46 13.02 11.08
C SER A 83 18.71 12.87 9.57
N ALA A 84 19.78 13.49 9.08
CA ALA A 84 20.19 13.42 7.67
C ALA A 84 21.13 12.24 7.37
N SER A 85 21.15 11.20 8.22
CA SER A 85 22.07 10.08 8.07
C SER A 85 21.65 9.18 6.91
N ILE A 86 22.38 9.23 5.79
CA ILE A 86 22.13 8.40 4.60
C ILE A 86 22.13 6.90 4.95
N LYS A 87 23.03 6.47 5.84
CA LYS A 87 23.10 5.07 6.28
C LYS A 87 21.83 4.64 7.00
N LEU A 88 21.30 5.49 7.90
CA LEU A 88 20.03 5.22 8.58
C LEU A 88 18.87 5.23 7.59
N ILE A 89 18.81 6.21 6.69
CA ILE A 89 17.75 6.30 5.68
C ILE A 89 17.69 5.01 4.84
N ILE A 90 18.83 4.51 4.36
CA ILE A 90 18.90 3.27 3.57
C ILE A 90 18.47 2.07 4.43
N PHE A 91 19.02 1.94 5.63
CA PHE A 91 18.69 0.82 6.54
C PHE A 91 17.20 0.79 6.87
N ASP A 92 16.65 1.93 7.30
CA ASP A 92 15.24 2.10 7.65
C ASP A 92 14.32 1.83 6.47
N THR A 93 14.69 2.25 5.26
CA THR A 93 13.91 1.99 4.04
C THR A 93 13.85 0.49 3.76
N LEU A 94 15.00 -0.20 3.76
CA LEU A 94 15.07 -1.63 3.51
C LEU A 94 14.33 -2.43 4.58
N LEU A 95 14.48 -2.04 5.84
CA LEU A 95 13.79 -2.68 6.97
C LEU A 95 12.28 -2.49 6.87
N LEU A 96 11.82 -1.27 6.59
CA LEU A 96 10.40 -0.94 6.47
C LEU A 96 9.75 -1.70 5.31
N ILE A 97 10.40 -1.74 4.13
CA ILE A 97 9.92 -2.53 2.99
C ILE A 97 9.82 -4.01 3.36
N LEU A 98 10.87 -4.58 3.97
CA LEU A 98 10.91 -6.01 4.30
C LEU A 98 9.82 -6.39 5.32
N LEU A 99 9.64 -5.57 6.37
CA LEU A 99 8.61 -5.82 7.38
C LEU A 99 7.21 -5.64 6.80
N MET A 100 6.96 -4.57 6.05
CA MET A 100 5.67 -4.37 5.40
C MET A 100 5.35 -5.51 4.43
N ASP A 101 6.31 -5.95 3.63
CA ASP A 101 6.13 -7.09 2.71
C ASP A 101 5.74 -8.37 3.46
N LEU A 102 6.45 -8.68 4.56
CA LEU A 102 6.15 -9.85 5.39
C LEU A 102 4.75 -9.78 6.00
N PHE A 103 4.39 -8.66 6.62
CA PHE A 103 3.08 -8.53 7.27
C PHE A 103 1.94 -8.48 6.24
N MET A 104 2.15 -7.88 5.07
CA MET A 104 1.19 -7.94 3.97
C MET A 104 1.03 -9.36 3.44
N PHE A 105 2.13 -10.11 3.25
CA PHE A 105 2.06 -11.53 2.90
C PHE A 105 1.28 -12.33 3.94
N ILE A 106 1.57 -12.16 5.24
CA ILE A 106 0.85 -12.86 6.31
C ILE A 106 -0.64 -12.53 6.28
N PHE A 107 -0.98 -11.25 6.20
CA PHE A 107 -2.37 -10.82 6.14
C PHE A 107 -3.08 -11.42 4.91
N HIS A 108 -2.45 -11.32 3.74
CA HIS A 108 -2.97 -11.79 2.48
C HIS A 108 -3.15 -13.32 2.47
N PHE A 109 -2.15 -14.06 2.93
CA PHE A 109 -2.23 -15.51 3.12
C PHE A 109 -3.37 -15.87 4.07
N LEU A 110 -3.49 -15.20 5.22
CA LEU A 110 -4.51 -15.51 6.22
C LEU A 110 -5.94 -15.21 5.72
N VAL A 111 -6.17 -14.12 4.98
CA VAL A 111 -7.51 -13.84 4.44
C VAL A 111 -7.98 -14.91 3.45
N HIS A 112 -7.06 -15.54 2.72
CA HIS A 112 -7.40 -16.64 1.81
C HIS A 112 -7.51 -18.00 2.51
N HIS A 113 -6.71 -18.26 3.54
CA HIS A 113 -6.70 -19.55 4.24
C HIS A 113 -7.78 -19.66 5.33
N LEU A 114 -8.16 -18.55 5.94
CA LEU A 114 -9.15 -18.51 7.00
C LEU A 114 -10.52 -18.14 6.42
N LYS A 115 -11.41 -19.13 6.29
CA LYS A 115 -12.76 -18.99 5.69
C LYS A 115 -13.59 -17.82 6.23
N TRP A 116 -13.40 -17.47 7.50
CA TRP A 116 -14.10 -16.40 8.19
C TRP A 116 -13.50 -15.00 7.92
N LEU A 117 -12.24 -14.92 7.48
CA LEU A 117 -11.60 -13.67 7.04
C LEU A 117 -11.83 -13.40 5.55
N TYR A 118 -11.88 -14.44 4.70
CA TYR A 118 -12.07 -14.30 3.25
C TYR A 118 -13.15 -13.31 2.79
N PRO A 119 -14.32 -13.19 3.45
CA PRO A 119 -15.34 -12.22 3.04
C PRO A 119 -14.83 -10.77 2.94
N ILE A 120 -13.80 -10.39 3.70
CA ILE A 120 -13.23 -9.04 3.63
C ILE A 120 -12.41 -8.82 2.36
N HIS A 121 -11.77 -9.86 1.83
CA HIS A 121 -10.92 -9.77 0.64
C HIS A 121 -11.67 -10.16 -0.65
N LYS A 122 -12.80 -10.87 -0.53
CA LYS A 122 -13.65 -11.26 -1.67
C LYS A 122 -14.07 -10.08 -2.55
N LEU A 123 -14.31 -8.91 -1.97
CA LEU A 123 -14.67 -7.70 -2.74
C LEU A 123 -13.57 -7.34 -3.73
N HIS A 124 -12.31 -7.38 -3.29
CA HIS A 124 -11.14 -7.12 -4.12
C HIS A 124 -11.09 -8.07 -5.32
N HIS A 125 -11.30 -9.37 -5.08
CA HIS A 125 -11.32 -10.42 -6.10
C HIS A 125 -12.52 -10.37 -7.07
N THR A 126 -13.50 -9.49 -6.85
CA THR A 126 -14.52 -9.24 -7.88
C THR A 126 -13.95 -8.55 -9.14
N HIS A 127 -12.70 -8.10 -9.08
CA HIS A 127 -11.93 -7.51 -10.18
C HIS A 127 -10.90 -8.49 -10.78
N VAL A 128 -11.38 -9.65 -11.28
CA VAL A 128 -10.53 -10.65 -11.97
C VAL A 128 -9.67 -10.04 -13.08
N GLU A 129 -10.22 -9.09 -13.84
CA GLU A 129 -9.42 -8.17 -14.65
C GLU A 129 -9.22 -6.87 -13.87
N THR A 130 -7.99 -6.67 -13.39
CA THR A 130 -7.62 -5.51 -12.59
C THR A 130 -7.44 -4.26 -13.44
N ASN A 131 -7.64 -3.12 -12.81
CA ASN A 131 -7.22 -1.81 -13.32
C ASN A 131 -6.84 -0.90 -12.14
N VAL A 132 -6.36 0.32 -12.39
CA VAL A 132 -5.93 1.23 -11.32
C VAL A 132 -7.00 1.52 -10.26
N TYR A 133 -8.30 1.46 -10.60
CA TYR A 133 -9.37 1.64 -9.62
C TYR A 133 -9.55 0.41 -8.71
N SER A 134 -9.25 -0.79 -9.18
CA SER A 134 -9.34 -2.03 -8.38
C SER A 134 -8.42 -2.00 -7.15
N LEU A 135 -7.32 -1.24 -7.19
CA LEU A 135 -6.48 -0.92 -6.03
C LEU A 135 -7.28 -0.34 -4.84
N TYR A 136 -8.37 0.39 -5.14
CA TYR A 136 -9.19 1.08 -4.16
C TYR A 136 -10.53 0.41 -3.90
N VAL A 137 -10.84 -0.70 -4.59
CA VAL A 137 -12.06 -1.48 -4.36
C VAL A 137 -11.75 -2.55 -3.31
N LEU A 138 -11.66 -2.09 -2.07
CA LEU A 138 -11.34 -2.90 -0.89
C LEU A 138 -12.49 -2.83 0.11
N HIS A 139 -12.64 -3.88 0.91
CA HIS A 139 -13.56 -3.83 2.04
C HIS A 139 -13.01 -2.88 3.11
N PRO A 140 -13.83 -2.10 3.85
CA PRO A 140 -13.32 -1.15 4.85
C PRO A 140 -12.40 -1.81 5.89
N ILE A 141 -12.75 -3.02 6.35
CA ILE A 141 -11.94 -3.80 7.30
C ILE A 141 -10.59 -4.19 6.70
N GLU A 142 -10.54 -4.48 5.40
CA GLU A 142 -9.30 -4.80 4.71
C GLU A 142 -8.39 -3.57 4.62
N THR A 143 -8.93 -2.42 4.19
CA THR A 143 -8.19 -1.14 4.13
C THR A 143 -7.65 -0.76 5.52
N LEU A 144 -8.50 -0.85 6.56
CA LEU A 144 -8.07 -0.58 7.93
C LEU A 144 -7.03 -1.61 8.41
N GLY A 145 -7.14 -2.88 8.04
CA GLY A 145 -6.17 -3.92 8.37
C GLY A 145 -4.76 -3.57 7.87
N PHE A 146 -4.63 -3.26 6.59
CA PHE A 146 -3.35 -2.80 6.02
C PHE A 146 -2.88 -1.48 6.65
N GLY A 147 -3.79 -0.53 6.87
CA GLY A 147 -3.48 0.74 7.53
C GLY A 147 -2.98 0.59 8.97
N PHE A 148 -3.53 -0.37 9.73
CA PHE A 148 -3.09 -0.64 11.09
C PHE A 148 -1.80 -1.45 11.16
N ILE A 149 -1.51 -2.33 10.19
CA ILE A 149 -0.18 -2.94 10.04
C ILE A 149 0.87 -1.85 9.85
N TRP A 150 0.59 -0.90 8.94
CA TRP A 150 1.43 0.27 8.71
C TRP A 150 1.67 1.06 10.00
N LEU A 151 0.61 1.52 10.66
CA LEU A 151 0.71 2.31 11.89
C LEU A 151 1.42 1.56 13.01
N PHE A 152 1.16 0.26 13.17
CA PHE A 152 1.82 -0.58 14.17
C PHE A 152 3.33 -0.56 13.99
N LEU A 153 3.82 -0.81 12.76
CA LEU A 153 5.26 -0.87 12.50
C LEU A 153 5.95 0.47 12.73
N ILE A 154 5.41 1.57 12.19
CA ILE A 154 6.05 2.89 12.34
C ILE A 154 5.87 3.51 13.74
N THR A 155 4.98 2.97 14.57
CA THR A 155 4.82 3.39 15.97
C THR A 155 5.79 2.64 16.89
N ILE A 156 5.92 1.33 16.70
CA ILE A 156 6.80 0.49 17.54
C ILE A 156 8.28 0.70 17.19
N LEU A 157 8.59 0.91 15.91
CA LEU A 157 9.95 1.16 15.44
C LEU A 157 10.09 2.63 15.03
N LYS A 158 11.19 3.25 15.47
CA LYS A 158 11.53 4.61 15.07
C LYS A 158 12.20 4.57 13.69
N PHE A 159 11.49 5.03 12.66
CA PHE A 159 12.02 5.16 11.31
C PHE A 159 12.32 6.62 10.95
N ASN A 160 13.27 6.79 10.02
CA ASN A 160 13.55 8.08 9.40
C ASN A 160 12.38 8.56 8.54
N TYR A 161 12.07 9.86 8.61
CA TYR A 161 10.98 10.46 7.84
C TYR A 161 11.15 10.29 6.32
N LEU A 162 12.38 10.33 5.79
CA LEU A 162 12.62 10.10 4.36
C LEU A 162 12.35 8.64 3.99
N SER A 163 12.68 7.68 4.86
CA SER A 163 12.39 6.26 4.64
C SER A 163 10.89 6.00 4.61
N ILE A 164 10.12 6.64 5.48
CA ILE A 164 8.65 6.62 5.47
C ILE A 164 8.12 7.16 4.14
N ILE A 165 8.61 8.32 3.68
CA ILE A 165 8.18 8.93 2.41
C ILE A 165 8.54 8.03 1.21
N ILE A 166 9.78 7.51 1.16
CA ILE A 166 10.23 6.61 0.09
C ILE A 166 9.36 5.35 0.07
N TYR A 167 9.09 4.76 1.23
CA TYR A 167 8.20 3.61 1.34
C TYR A 167 6.80 3.92 0.82
N LEU A 168 6.18 5.04 1.21
CA LEU A 168 4.83 5.41 0.75
C LEU A 168 4.78 5.59 -0.78
N VAL A 169 5.80 6.21 -1.37
CA VAL A 169 5.92 6.36 -2.84
C VAL A 169 6.07 5.00 -3.52
N LEU A 170 6.93 4.13 -3.00
CA LEU A 170 7.12 2.78 -3.53
C LEU A 170 5.86 1.92 -3.39
N ASN A 171 5.17 2.01 -2.24
CA ASN A 171 3.93 1.30 -1.97
C ASN A 171 2.83 1.71 -2.95
N LEU A 172 2.63 3.02 -3.17
CA LEU A 172 1.66 3.50 -4.15
C LEU A 172 2.03 3.05 -5.57
N SER A 173 3.32 3.11 -5.92
CA SER A 173 3.82 2.72 -7.23
C SER A 173 3.59 1.22 -7.51
N TYR A 174 3.96 0.34 -6.57
CA TYR A 174 3.68 -1.10 -6.67
C TYR A 174 2.18 -1.42 -6.62
N GLY A 175 1.39 -0.69 -5.83
CA GLY A 175 -0.06 -0.79 -5.84
C GLY A 175 -0.64 -0.51 -7.22
N ILE A 176 -0.16 0.54 -7.90
CA ILE A 176 -0.57 0.85 -9.28
C ILE A 176 -0.11 -0.27 -10.22
N PHE A 177 1.18 -0.60 -10.22
CA PHE A 177 1.76 -1.56 -11.17
C PHE A 177 1.18 -2.97 -11.03
N GLY A 178 0.94 -3.43 -9.80
CA GLY A 178 0.32 -4.73 -9.53
C GLY A 178 -1.10 -4.84 -10.11
N HIS A 179 -1.83 -3.74 -10.22
CA HIS A 179 -3.22 -3.73 -10.68
C HIS A 179 -3.41 -3.28 -12.14
N LEU A 180 -2.34 -3.02 -12.88
CA LEU A 180 -2.44 -2.85 -14.33
C LEU A 180 -2.84 -4.17 -14.98
N LYS A 181 -3.54 -4.11 -16.12
CA LYS A 181 -3.90 -5.30 -16.91
C LYS A 181 -2.71 -5.80 -17.74
N LYS A 182 -1.97 -4.86 -18.33
CA LYS A 182 -0.77 -5.06 -19.12
C LYS A 182 0.42 -5.18 -18.20
N ASP A 183 1.17 -6.25 -18.41
CA ASP A 183 2.46 -6.42 -17.80
C ASP A 183 3.45 -5.39 -18.33
N ILE A 184 3.95 -4.53 -17.44
CA ILE A 184 4.92 -3.48 -17.76
C ILE A 184 6.37 -3.92 -17.53
N PHE A 185 6.57 -5.13 -17.00
CA PHE A 185 7.90 -5.67 -16.73
C PHE A 185 8.53 -6.26 -18.00
N PRO A 186 9.83 -6.02 -18.24
CA PRO A 186 10.51 -6.58 -19.40
C PRO A 186 10.68 -8.09 -19.28
N SER A 187 10.73 -8.80 -20.41
CA SER A 187 10.81 -10.28 -20.43
C SER A 187 11.96 -10.87 -19.61
N PHE A 188 13.12 -10.19 -19.56
CA PHE A 188 14.27 -10.65 -18.77
C PHE A 188 14.00 -10.65 -17.26
N TRP A 189 13.02 -9.89 -16.77
CA TRP A 189 12.70 -9.78 -15.35
C TRP A 189 12.29 -11.13 -14.74
N TYR A 190 11.69 -11.99 -15.56
CA TYR A 190 11.21 -13.31 -15.18
C TYR A 190 12.31 -14.38 -15.14
N SER A 191 13.33 -14.25 -15.98
CA SER A 191 14.41 -15.25 -16.10
C SER A 191 15.69 -14.86 -15.35
N ASN A 192 15.82 -13.61 -14.90
CA ASN A 192 17.03 -13.12 -14.25
C ASN A 192 17.11 -13.55 -12.77
N SER A 193 18.28 -14.05 -12.37
CA SER A 193 18.55 -14.59 -11.03
C SER A 193 18.34 -13.61 -9.87
N PHE A 194 18.41 -12.30 -10.13
CA PHE A 194 18.20 -11.25 -9.14
C PHE A 194 16.75 -10.74 -9.12
N THR A 195 16.12 -10.55 -10.27
CA THR A 195 14.75 -9.99 -10.34
C THR A 195 13.66 -11.03 -10.13
N LYS A 196 13.95 -12.33 -10.23
CA LYS A 196 13.00 -13.42 -9.93
C LYS A 196 12.43 -13.41 -8.51
N TRP A 197 12.98 -12.59 -7.62
CA TRP A 197 12.54 -12.42 -6.23
C TRP A 197 11.57 -11.25 -6.06
N ILE A 198 11.37 -10.46 -7.10
CA ILE A 198 10.50 -9.28 -7.12
C ILE A 198 9.20 -9.66 -7.82
N SER A 199 8.06 -9.31 -7.21
CA SER A 199 6.75 -9.51 -7.81
C SER A 199 6.57 -8.63 -9.05
N THR A 200 5.62 -8.98 -9.91
CA THR A 200 5.31 -8.21 -11.12
C THR A 200 3.81 -8.00 -11.26
N THR A 201 3.42 -7.17 -12.23
CA THR A 201 2.01 -7.06 -12.64
C THR A 201 1.41 -8.43 -12.96
N LYS A 202 2.16 -9.27 -13.70
CA LYS A 202 1.72 -10.62 -14.01
C LYS A 202 1.51 -11.47 -12.75
N PHE A 203 2.42 -11.38 -11.78
CA PHE A 203 2.33 -12.14 -10.53
C PHE A 203 1.00 -11.89 -9.79
N HIS A 204 0.64 -10.62 -9.61
CA HIS A 204 -0.61 -10.23 -8.93
C HIS A 204 -1.86 -10.49 -9.79
N ASN A 205 -1.80 -10.26 -11.10
CA ASN A 205 -2.91 -10.57 -12.00
C ASN A 205 -3.20 -12.09 -12.04
N ASP A 206 -2.17 -12.93 -12.00
CA ASP A 206 -2.36 -14.38 -11.91
C ASP A 206 -2.96 -14.80 -10.55
N HIS A 207 -2.66 -14.08 -9.47
CA HIS A 207 -3.34 -14.25 -8.17
C HIS A 207 -4.85 -13.95 -8.26
N HIS A 208 -5.25 -12.85 -8.91
CA HIS A 208 -6.67 -12.51 -9.13
C HIS A 208 -7.43 -13.55 -9.96
N LYS A 209 -6.73 -14.39 -10.72
CA LYS A 209 -7.31 -15.53 -11.47
C LYS A 209 -7.27 -16.83 -10.68
N ASN A 210 -6.32 -16.98 -9.78
CA ASN A 210 -6.15 -18.14 -8.92
C ASN A 210 -5.80 -17.68 -7.49
N GLU A 211 -6.86 -17.46 -6.70
CA GLU A 211 -6.80 -16.93 -5.32
C GLU A 211 -6.00 -17.82 -4.34
N SER A 212 -5.62 -19.04 -4.75
CA SER A 212 -4.88 -20.00 -3.91
C SER A 212 -3.35 -19.86 -3.96
N GLN A 213 -2.80 -18.96 -4.77
CA GLN A 213 -1.35 -18.80 -5.00
C GLN A 213 -0.97 -17.32 -5.10
N ASN A 214 0.32 -17.01 -5.04
CA ASN A 214 0.94 -15.69 -5.26
C ASN A 214 0.45 -14.60 -4.29
N TYR A 215 0.74 -14.75 -3.00
CA TYR A 215 0.30 -13.83 -1.95
C TYR A 215 1.25 -12.64 -1.68
N GLY A 216 2.51 -12.71 -2.10
CA GLY A 216 3.50 -11.66 -1.90
C GLY A 216 3.15 -10.35 -2.61
N PHE A 217 3.57 -9.21 -2.03
CA PHE A 217 3.24 -7.90 -2.60
C PHE A 217 4.42 -7.29 -3.37
N TYR A 218 5.59 -7.10 -2.75
CA TYR A 218 6.80 -6.63 -3.42
C TYR A 218 7.74 -7.77 -3.77
N PHE A 219 7.85 -8.76 -2.88
CA PHE A 219 8.76 -9.89 -3.06
C PHE A 219 8.01 -11.22 -3.13
N THR A 220 8.60 -12.15 -3.86
CA THR A 220 8.12 -13.53 -3.98
C THR A 220 8.80 -14.50 -3.02
N ILE A 221 9.62 -13.96 -2.11
CA ILE A 221 10.43 -14.73 -1.16
C ILE A 221 9.53 -15.57 -0.26
N TRP A 222 8.48 -14.96 0.29
CA TRP A 222 7.54 -15.64 1.18
C TRP A 222 6.79 -16.75 0.45
N ASP A 223 6.30 -16.51 -0.76
CA ASP A 223 5.64 -17.54 -1.55
C ASP A 223 6.53 -18.76 -1.85
N LYS A 224 7.83 -18.53 -2.07
CA LYS A 224 8.79 -19.63 -2.24
C LYS A 224 9.02 -20.41 -0.94
N ILE A 225 9.08 -19.72 0.21
CA ILE A 225 9.25 -20.35 1.52
C ILE A 225 8.02 -21.19 1.88
N PHE A 226 6.81 -20.63 1.69
CA PHE A 226 5.54 -21.27 2.04
C PHE A 226 4.97 -22.16 0.92
N LYS A 227 5.65 -22.23 -0.24
CA LYS A 227 5.24 -23.00 -1.42
C LYS A 227 3.84 -22.62 -1.94
N THR A 228 3.59 -21.32 -2.01
CA THR A 228 2.34 -20.72 -2.50
C THR A 228 2.55 -20.00 -3.83
N MET A 229 3.59 -20.33 -4.59
CA MET A 229 3.85 -19.79 -5.92
C MET A 229 3.27 -20.70 -6.99
N ILE A 230 2.72 -20.12 -8.05
CA ILE A 230 2.28 -20.84 -9.27
C ILE A 230 3.45 -21.57 -9.95
#